data_AF-A0A926YJ40-F1
#
_entry.id   AF-A0A926YJ40-F1
#
_cell.length_a   1.000
_cell.length_b   1.000
_cell.length_c   1.000
_cell.angle_alpha   90.00
_cell.angle_beta   90.00
_cell.angle_gamma   90.00
#
_symmetry.space_group_name_H-M   'P 1'
#
loop_
_entity.id
_entity.type
_entity.pdbx_description
1 polymer ?
#
loop_
_entity_poly.entity_id
_entity_poly.type
_entity_poly.pdbx_seq_one_letter_code
_entity_poly.pdbx_strand_id
1 'polypeptide(L)'
;MDLFDRHREDLTDAEAPLAARMRPRTLEEFVGQGAIVGPGRLLRRAIQADQLSSLIFYGPPGTGKTTLARIIANTTQAHFIAINAVLSGVKEIREAIATAQERRGRFSQRTILFVDEVHRFNKAQQDALLPWVENGTVILIGATTENPYFEVNKALVSRSRLFQLKPLDESDLRRVVQQALSDRERGYGSRAIQLDDNAIDHLVNVGNGDARALLNALELAVETTPPDAAGAIHITLAVAEESIQRRAVLYDKEGDAHFDTISAFIKSVRGSDPDAALYWLARMVYAGEDPRFILRRLLILASEDVGLADPNAVVVVTACAEAFDRVGLPEGRYPLAQATIYLATAPKSNSVMGFFDALSAVERERQDDTPLHLRDANRDKQLGHGAGYLYPHAYRDHWVAQQYLPTSLQGQVFYQPSDQGAEASVRTQVARQREAQLAAIVEGVMPEVLTVGPANGAQERWLQRTLGQAGDRLAEVRDRVFTLAQPQRHHVILDLNAGSGLLTWEAVRQVPEGGVYACAHADTDANALIEQARSLPDLSRPIVLQASLAQLSDSIGAVRFDRILGRNALMREPAKATLIQQIASWLAPQGAIVLAETIPR
;
A
#
# COMPACT_ATOMS: atom_id res chain seq x y z
N MET A 1 -4.94 47.82 -35.60
CA MET A 1 -3.95 46.84 -36.09
C MET A 1 -3.37 47.38 -37.36
N ASP A 2 -2.04 47.45 -37.44
CA ASP A 2 -1.29 47.85 -38.63
C ASP A 2 -1.35 46.74 -39.69
N LEU A 3 -1.25 47.09 -40.97
CA LEU A 3 -1.24 46.15 -42.10
C LEU A 3 -0.08 45.14 -42.01
N PHE A 4 1.02 45.54 -41.36
CA PHE A 4 2.18 44.69 -41.09
C PHE A 4 1.96 43.70 -39.93
N ASP A 5 1.11 44.03 -38.96
CA ASP A 5 0.74 43.10 -37.88
C ASP A 5 -0.14 41.97 -38.41
N ARG A 6 -1.11 42.31 -39.28
CA ARG A 6 -1.95 41.31 -39.97
C ARG A 6 -1.13 40.38 -40.86
N HIS A 7 -0.18 40.92 -41.64
CA HIS A 7 0.65 40.08 -42.50
C HIS A 7 1.58 39.16 -41.70
N ARG A 8 2.06 39.60 -40.53
CA ARG A 8 2.81 38.75 -39.59
C ARG A 8 1.92 37.68 -38.97
N GLU A 9 0.72 38.01 -38.50
CA GLU A 9 -0.25 37.02 -37.99
C GLU A 9 -0.59 35.96 -39.06
N ASP A 10 -0.88 36.38 -40.29
CA ASP A 10 -1.19 35.49 -41.42
C ASP A 10 -0.01 34.56 -41.79
N LEU A 11 1.24 35.06 -41.74
CA LEU A 11 2.45 34.23 -41.95
C LEU A 11 2.68 33.25 -40.79
N THR A 12 2.42 33.69 -39.54
CA THR A 12 2.59 32.85 -38.35
C THR A 12 1.57 31.70 -38.31
N ASP A 13 0.36 31.93 -38.82
CA ASP A 13 -0.69 30.91 -38.93
C ASP A 13 -0.44 29.93 -40.08
N ALA A 14 0.17 30.37 -41.18
CA ALA A 14 0.52 29.51 -42.32
C ALA A 14 1.73 28.58 -42.02
N GLU A 15 2.68 29.04 -41.22
CA GLU A 15 3.86 28.27 -40.79
C GLU A 15 3.61 27.43 -39.51
N ALA A 16 2.40 27.52 -38.93
CA ALA A 16 2.06 26.77 -37.73
C ALA A 16 1.94 25.25 -38.00
N PRO A 17 2.31 24.40 -37.02
CA PRO A 17 2.12 22.95 -37.13
C PRO A 17 0.68 22.57 -37.48
N LEU A 18 0.49 21.48 -38.21
CA LEU A 18 -0.82 20.99 -38.65
C LEU A 18 -1.78 20.83 -37.46
N ALA A 19 -1.30 20.32 -36.33
CA ALA A 19 -2.11 20.17 -35.12
C ALA A 19 -2.62 21.51 -34.54
N ALA A 20 -1.92 22.62 -34.79
CA ALA A 20 -2.38 23.97 -34.43
C ALA A 20 -3.37 24.51 -35.46
N ARG A 21 -3.06 24.36 -36.76
CA ARG A 21 -3.92 24.79 -37.88
C ARG A 21 -5.28 24.08 -37.85
N MET A 22 -5.29 22.76 -37.66
CA MET A 22 -6.49 21.92 -37.67
C MET A 22 -7.31 21.98 -36.37
N ARG A 23 -7.02 22.90 -35.45
CA ARG A 23 -7.82 23.03 -34.22
C ARG A 23 -9.29 23.33 -34.56
N PRO A 24 -10.24 22.52 -34.04
CA PRO A 24 -11.68 22.79 -34.17
C PRO A 24 -12.06 24.21 -33.72
N ARG A 25 -12.86 24.90 -34.54
CA ARG A 25 -13.38 26.24 -34.26
C ARG A 25 -14.74 26.23 -33.56
N THR A 26 -15.54 25.19 -33.80
CA THR A 26 -16.91 25.02 -33.31
C THR A 26 -17.10 23.67 -32.61
N LEU A 27 -18.23 23.49 -31.92
CA LEU A 27 -18.59 22.19 -31.31
C LEU A 27 -18.93 21.14 -32.37
N GLU A 28 -19.28 21.56 -33.58
CA GLU A 28 -19.57 20.68 -34.72
C GLU A 28 -18.28 20.11 -35.34
N GLU A 29 -17.18 20.87 -35.32
CA GLU A 29 -15.86 20.41 -35.75
C GLU A 29 -15.14 19.54 -34.69
N PHE A 30 -15.64 19.54 -33.45
CA PHE A 30 -14.97 18.85 -32.34
C PHE A 30 -15.21 17.34 -32.40
N VAL A 31 -14.14 16.59 -32.67
CA VAL A 31 -14.19 15.13 -32.81
C VAL A 31 -14.10 14.44 -31.45
N GLY A 32 -14.94 13.43 -31.24
CA GLY A 32 -15.03 12.66 -30.01
C GLY A 32 -15.78 13.34 -28.87
N GLN A 33 -15.68 12.75 -27.67
CA GLN A 33 -16.28 13.25 -26.43
C GLN A 33 -17.82 13.43 -26.45
N GLY A 34 -18.53 12.64 -27.28
CA GLY A 34 -20.00 12.73 -27.41
C GLY A 34 -20.78 12.55 -26.09
N ALA A 35 -20.18 11.89 -25.08
CA ALA A 35 -20.76 11.76 -23.75
C ALA A 35 -20.88 13.10 -22.99
N ILE A 36 -19.98 14.06 -23.25
CA ILE A 36 -19.96 15.37 -22.58
C ILE A 36 -20.45 16.51 -23.48
N VAL A 37 -20.11 16.50 -24.78
CA VAL A 37 -20.40 17.59 -25.72
C VAL A 37 -21.30 17.18 -26.89
N GLY A 38 -21.87 15.96 -26.85
CA GLY A 38 -22.85 15.53 -27.85
C GLY A 38 -24.14 16.36 -27.83
N PRO A 39 -24.97 16.28 -28.89
CA PRO A 39 -26.27 16.94 -28.93
C PRO A 39 -27.12 16.64 -27.69
N GLY A 40 -27.71 17.67 -27.08
CA GLY A 40 -28.53 17.55 -25.86
C GLY A 40 -27.76 17.37 -24.54
N ARG A 41 -26.44 17.20 -24.55
CA ARG A 41 -25.64 17.08 -23.32
C ARG A 41 -25.58 18.39 -22.53
N LEU A 42 -25.41 18.27 -21.21
CA LEU A 42 -25.46 19.41 -20.28
C LEU A 42 -24.41 20.48 -20.63
N LEU A 43 -23.15 20.08 -20.87
CA LEU A 43 -22.08 21.02 -21.17
C LEU A 43 -22.35 21.77 -22.48
N ARG A 44 -22.75 21.06 -23.56
CA ARG A 44 -23.12 21.70 -24.83
C ARG A 44 -24.26 22.71 -24.66
N ARG A 45 -25.32 22.36 -23.93
CA ARG A 45 -26.43 23.28 -23.64
C ARG A 45 -25.99 24.49 -22.83
N ALA A 46 -25.12 24.30 -21.85
CA ALA A 46 -24.59 25.40 -21.02
C ALA A 46 -23.70 26.37 -21.82
N ILE A 47 -22.87 25.84 -22.73
CA ILE A 47 -22.06 26.64 -23.66
C ILE A 47 -22.98 27.45 -24.59
N GLN A 48 -23.95 26.80 -25.21
CA GLN A 48 -24.89 27.45 -26.15
C GLN A 48 -25.79 28.49 -25.48
N ALA A 49 -26.16 28.29 -24.21
CA ALA A 49 -26.95 29.23 -23.44
C ALA A 49 -26.11 30.34 -22.76
N ASP A 50 -24.78 30.33 -22.92
CA ASP A 50 -23.83 31.21 -22.24
C ASP A 50 -24.01 31.25 -20.70
N GLN A 51 -24.31 30.07 -20.12
CA GLN A 51 -24.56 29.84 -18.69
C GLN A 51 -23.53 28.86 -18.11
N LEU A 52 -22.26 29.26 -18.17
CA LEU A 52 -21.15 28.47 -17.67
C LEU A 52 -20.80 28.80 -16.21
N SER A 53 -20.58 27.77 -15.41
CA SER A 53 -19.89 27.83 -14.12
C SER A 53 -18.42 27.45 -14.31
N SER A 54 -17.59 27.61 -13.28
CA SER A 54 -16.21 27.12 -13.33
C SER A 54 -16.14 25.62 -13.64
N LEU A 55 -15.19 25.24 -14.49
CA LEU A 55 -15.00 23.90 -15.04
C LEU A 55 -13.54 23.46 -14.87
N ILE A 56 -13.33 22.15 -14.69
CA ILE A 56 -12.00 21.55 -14.85
C ILE A 56 -12.12 20.38 -15.81
N PHE A 57 -11.40 20.47 -16.92
CA PHE A 57 -11.20 19.40 -17.88
C PHE A 57 -9.99 18.56 -17.46
N TYR A 58 -10.18 17.27 -17.32
CA TYR A 58 -9.08 16.33 -17.05
C TYR A 58 -9.12 15.15 -17.99
N GLY A 59 -7.96 14.61 -18.31
CA GLY A 59 -7.82 13.44 -19.18
C GLY A 59 -6.51 13.47 -19.97
N PRO A 60 -6.21 12.40 -20.73
CA PRO A 60 -4.94 12.24 -21.43
C PRO A 60 -4.59 13.41 -22.38
N PRO A 61 -3.30 13.60 -22.74
CA PRO A 61 -2.91 14.57 -23.76
C PRO A 61 -3.62 14.29 -25.10
N GLY A 62 -3.80 15.33 -25.92
CA GLY A 62 -4.39 15.17 -27.25
C GLY A 62 -5.90 14.94 -27.33
N THR A 63 -6.59 14.83 -26.20
CA THR A 63 -8.06 14.62 -26.14
C THR A 63 -8.89 15.87 -26.42
N GLY A 64 -8.25 17.04 -26.55
CA GLY A 64 -8.91 18.29 -26.95
C GLY A 64 -9.28 19.26 -25.82
N LYS A 65 -8.71 19.14 -24.61
CA LYS A 65 -8.97 20.04 -23.46
C LYS A 65 -8.80 21.54 -23.80
N THR A 66 -7.62 21.92 -24.28
CA THR A 66 -7.29 23.31 -24.67
C THR A 66 -8.16 23.79 -25.83
N THR A 67 -8.46 22.91 -26.80
CA THR A 67 -9.35 23.21 -27.93
C THR A 67 -10.77 23.48 -27.44
N LEU A 68 -11.30 22.65 -26.54
CA LEU A 68 -12.64 22.82 -26.00
C LEU A 68 -12.77 24.13 -25.22
N ALA A 69 -11.75 24.51 -24.44
CA ALA A 69 -11.71 25.80 -23.76
C ALA A 69 -11.76 26.98 -24.75
N ARG A 70 -11.08 26.88 -25.89
CA ARG A 70 -11.13 27.90 -26.96
C ARG A 70 -12.48 27.95 -27.67
N ILE A 71 -13.09 26.79 -27.95
CA ILE A 71 -14.45 26.76 -28.53
C ILE A 71 -15.43 27.44 -27.59
N ILE A 72 -15.33 27.17 -26.28
CA ILE A 72 -16.13 27.83 -25.25
C ILE A 72 -15.93 29.34 -25.34
N ALA A 73 -14.69 29.81 -25.33
CA ALA A 73 -14.36 31.23 -25.43
C ALA A 73 -15.00 31.89 -26.66
N ASN A 74 -14.92 31.25 -27.82
CA ASN A 74 -15.47 31.77 -29.08
C ASN A 74 -17.01 31.73 -29.15
N THR A 75 -17.64 30.86 -28.37
CA THR A 75 -19.11 30.72 -28.36
C THR A 75 -19.76 31.66 -27.33
N THR A 76 -19.04 31.99 -26.26
CA THR A 76 -19.53 32.83 -25.16
C THR A 76 -19.28 34.32 -25.42
N GLN A 77 -20.05 35.22 -24.79
CA GLN A 77 -19.81 36.68 -24.86
C GLN A 77 -18.77 37.17 -23.83
N ALA A 78 -18.07 36.25 -23.17
CA ALA A 78 -17.10 36.55 -22.14
C ALA A 78 -15.73 36.93 -22.72
N HIS A 79 -15.00 37.81 -22.03
CA HIS A 79 -13.60 38.04 -22.33
C HIS A 79 -12.77 36.82 -21.94
N PHE A 80 -11.85 36.39 -22.81
CA PHE A 80 -11.03 35.21 -22.58
C PHE A 80 -9.59 35.61 -22.25
N ILE A 81 -9.07 35.08 -21.14
CA ILE A 81 -7.67 35.20 -20.74
C ILE A 81 -7.11 33.79 -20.58
N ALA A 82 -6.00 33.48 -21.26
CA ALA A 82 -5.32 32.19 -21.16
C ALA A 82 -3.97 32.34 -20.46
N ILE A 83 -3.72 31.46 -19.49
CA ILE A 83 -2.49 31.38 -18.71
C ILE A 83 -1.98 29.94 -18.78
N ASN A 84 -0.67 29.76 -18.97
CA ASN A 84 -0.03 28.45 -18.83
C ASN A 84 0.61 28.35 -17.45
N ALA A 85 0.18 27.39 -16.63
CA ALA A 85 0.62 27.27 -15.25
C ALA A 85 2.13 27.03 -15.09
N VAL A 86 2.79 26.44 -16.08
CA VAL A 86 4.25 26.17 -16.06
C VAL A 86 5.06 27.46 -16.14
N LEU A 87 4.59 28.43 -16.93
CA LEU A 87 5.32 29.67 -17.20
C LEU A 87 4.86 30.84 -16.32
N SER A 88 3.79 30.65 -15.54
CA SER A 88 3.10 31.75 -14.87
C SER A 88 3.31 31.72 -13.36
N GLY A 89 3.76 32.85 -12.82
CA GLY A 89 3.86 33.10 -11.39
C GLY A 89 2.57 33.70 -10.82
N VAL A 90 2.65 34.16 -9.56
CA VAL A 90 1.54 34.85 -8.88
C VAL A 90 1.24 36.22 -9.51
N LYS A 91 2.22 36.83 -10.17
CA LYS A 91 2.08 38.15 -10.80
C LYS A 91 1.12 38.10 -11.99
N GLU A 92 1.30 37.16 -12.89
CA GLU A 92 0.48 36.95 -14.10
C GLU A 92 -0.97 36.65 -13.71
N ILE A 93 -1.18 35.86 -12.65
CA ILE A 93 -2.51 35.62 -12.09
C ILE A 93 -3.15 36.94 -11.63
N ARG A 94 -2.43 37.76 -10.86
CA ARG A 94 -2.96 39.05 -10.37
C ARG A 94 -3.29 40.02 -11.50
N GLU A 95 -2.47 40.06 -12.54
CA GLU A 95 -2.72 40.89 -13.73
C GLU A 95 -3.99 40.45 -14.45
N ALA A 96 -4.17 39.14 -14.66
CA ALA A 96 -5.39 38.61 -15.27
C ALA A 96 -6.65 38.91 -14.45
N ILE A 97 -6.55 38.83 -13.11
CA ILE A 97 -7.66 39.20 -12.22
C ILE A 97 -7.94 40.71 -12.30
N ALA A 98 -6.92 41.56 -12.33
CA ALA A 98 -7.10 43.01 -12.45
C ALA A 98 -7.83 43.37 -13.76
N THR A 99 -7.44 42.76 -14.88
CA THR A 99 -8.15 42.91 -16.16
C THR A 99 -9.60 42.42 -16.08
N ALA A 100 -9.85 41.28 -15.42
CA ALA A 100 -11.20 40.75 -15.23
C ALA A 100 -12.09 41.70 -14.41
N GLN A 101 -11.54 42.30 -13.34
CA GLN A 101 -12.24 43.28 -12.51
C GLN A 101 -12.57 44.56 -13.29
N GLU A 102 -11.60 45.09 -14.04
CA GLU A 102 -11.79 46.29 -14.86
C GLU A 102 -12.90 46.08 -15.90
N ARG A 103 -12.88 44.92 -16.59
CA ARG A 103 -13.90 44.59 -17.58
C ARG A 103 -15.29 44.40 -16.98
N ARG A 104 -15.36 43.74 -15.82
CA ARG A 104 -16.62 43.58 -15.09
C ARG A 104 -17.18 44.92 -14.63
N GLY A 105 -16.33 45.81 -14.11
CA GLY A 105 -16.74 47.11 -13.59
C GLY A 105 -17.14 48.12 -14.68
N ARG A 106 -16.40 48.18 -15.80
CA ARG A 106 -16.64 49.17 -16.86
C ARG A 106 -17.61 48.71 -17.94
N PHE A 107 -17.57 47.43 -18.29
CA PHE A 107 -18.29 46.90 -19.45
C PHE A 107 -19.35 45.86 -19.08
N SER A 108 -19.54 45.55 -17.79
CA SER A 108 -20.39 44.43 -17.32
C SER A 108 -20.10 43.11 -18.04
N GLN A 109 -18.85 42.94 -18.51
CA GLN A 109 -18.43 41.79 -19.30
C GLN A 109 -17.83 40.73 -18.37
N ARG A 110 -18.33 39.49 -18.47
CA ARG A 110 -17.78 38.34 -17.76
C ARG A 110 -16.41 37.98 -18.31
N THR A 111 -15.54 37.39 -17.48
CA THR A 111 -14.22 36.92 -17.91
C THR A 111 -14.08 35.43 -17.68
N ILE A 112 -13.66 34.69 -18.69
CA ILE A 112 -13.22 33.30 -18.61
C ILE A 112 -11.71 33.29 -18.46
N LEU A 113 -11.23 32.73 -17.35
CA LEU A 113 -9.82 32.52 -17.09
C LEU A 113 -9.48 31.06 -17.38
N PHE A 114 -8.79 30.80 -18.48
CA PHE A 114 -8.28 29.49 -18.82
C PHE A 114 -6.89 29.29 -18.22
N VAL A 115 -6.71 28.20 -17.48
CA VAL A 115 -5.44 27.78 -16.89
C VAL A 115 -5.08 26.41 -17.44
N ASP A 116 -4.07 26.38 -18.33
CA ASP A 116 -3.53 25.13 -18.85
C ASP A 116 -2.54 24.51 -17.85
N GLU A 117 -2.55 23.18 -17.75
CA GLU A 117 -1.79 22.40 -16.78
C GLU A 117 -1.93 22.88 -15.33
N VAL A 118 -3.18 23.09 -14.89
CA VAL A 118 -3.50 23.68 -13.57
C VAL A 118 -2.88 22.92 -12.38
N HIS A 119 -2.56 21.64 -12.53
CA HIS A 119 -1.82 20.84 -11.54
C HIS A 119 -0.41 21.37 -11.25
N ARG A 120 0.20 22.12 -12.17
CA ARG A 120 1.54 22.71 -12.00
C ARG A 120 1.56 23.92 -11.07
N PHE A 121 0.41 24.50 -10.75
CA PHE A 121 0.34 25.55 -9.75
C PHE A 121 0.55 25.00 -8.35
N ASN A 122 1.44 25.64 -7.61
CA ASN A 122 1.57 25.38 -6.19
C ASN A 122 0.31 25.82 -5.41
N LYS A 123 0.18 25.35 -4.17
CA LYS A 123 -0.98 25.63 -3.32
C LYS A 123 -1.27 27.13 -3.18
N ALA A 124 -0.24 27.97 -3.04
CA ALA A 124 -0.41 29.42 -2.89
C ALA A 124 -0.97 30.09 -4.16
N GLN A 125 -0.56 29.64 -5.35
CA GLN A 125 -1.10 30.11 -6.63
C GLN A 125 -2.57 29.71 -6.80
N GLN A 126 -2.92 28.49 -6.40
CA GLN A 126 -4.31 28.01 -6.44
C GLN A 126 -5.19 28.78 -5.44
N ASP A 127 -4.70 29.01 -4.22
CA ASP A 127 -5.41 29.76 -3.19
C ASP A 127 -5.64 31.23 -3.60
N ALA A 128 -4.73 31.82 -4.38
CA ALA A 128 -4.88 33.17 -4.90
C ALA A 128 -6.06 33.33 -5.87
N LEU A 129 -6.53 32.24 -6.50
CA LEU A 129 -7.67 32.24 -7.42
C LEU A 129 -9.03 32.13 -6.70
N LEU A 130 -9.05 31.50 -5.52
CA LEU A 130 -10.30 31.14 -4.82
C LEU A 130 -11.29 32.29 -4.63
N PRO A 131 -10.89 33.48 -4.10
CA PRO A 131 -11.84 34.55 -3.85
C PRO A 131 -12.54 35.06 -5.12
N TRP A 132 -11.83 35.01 -6.25
CA TRP A 132 -12.28 35.52 -7.54
C TRP A 132 -13.19 34.55 -8.28
N VAL A 133 -13.02 33.25 -8.03
CA VAL A 133 -13.94 32.21 -8.49
C VAL A 133 -15.22 32.25 -7.66
N GLU A 134 -15.12 32.42 -6.34
CA GLU A 134 -16.28 32.47 -5.44
C GLU A 134 -17.22 33.64 -5.69
N ASN A 135 -16.65 34.84 -5.90
CA ASN A 135 -17.44 36.05 -6.15
C ASN A 135 -17.84 36.22 -7.64
N GLY A 136 -17.49 35.24 -8.49
CA GLY A 136 -17.81 35.22 -9.91
C GLY A 136 -17.11 36.29 -10.74
N THR A 137 -15.97 36.81 -10.29
CA THR A 137 -15.16 37.75 -11.09
C THR A 137 -14.57 37.05 -12.30
N VAL A 138 -14.16 35.79 -12.13
CA VAL A 138 -13.71 34.92 -13.21
C VAL A 138 -14.47 33.61 -13.21
N ILE A 139 -14.79 33.11 -14.40
CA ILE A 139 -15.18 31.74 -14.64
C ILE A 139 -13.90 30.96 -14.93
N LEU A 140 -13.48 30.09 -14.02
CA LEU A 140 -12.25 29.31 -14.19
C LEU A 140 -12.51 28.14 -15.14
N ILE A 141 -11.66 27.98 -16.16
CA ILE A 141 -11.55 26.75 -16.94
C ILE A 141 -10.15 26.18 -16.73
N GLY A 142 -10.01 25.16 -15.89
CA GLY A 142 -8.77 24.44 -15.70
C GLY A 142 -8.63 23.30 -16.71
N ALA A 143 -7.44 23.08 -17.25
CA ALA A 143 -7.09 21.85 -17.97
C ALA A 143 -5.93 21.14 -17.26
N THR A 144 -6.02 19.81 -17.15
CA THR A 144 -4.96 18.99 -16.56
C THR A 144 -4.90 17.61 -17.21
N THR A 145 -3.71 17.01 -17.31
CA THR A 145 -3.56 15.58 -17.61
C THR A 145 -3.80 14.70 -16.39
N GLU A 146 -3.44 15.20 -15.22
CA GLU A 146 -3.50 14.51 -13.94
C GLU A 146 -4.92 14.51 -13.33
N ASN A 147 -5.18 13.59 -12.39
CA ASN A 147 -6.45 13.51 -11.68
C ASN A 147 -6.64 14.73 -10.75
N PRO A 148 -7.67 15.56 -10.97
CA PRO A 148 -7.83 16.82 -10.25
C PRO A 148 -8.14 16.65 -8.75
N TYR A 149 -8.58 15.46 -8.29
CA TYR A 149 -8.84 15.22 -6.87
C TYR A 149 -7.58 15.21 -5.98
N PHE A 150 -6.41 14.98 -6.59
CA PHE A 150 -5.13 14.91 -5.88
C PHE A 150 -4.31 16.19 -6.03
N GLU A 151 -4.27 16.75 -7.24
CA GLU A 151 -3.30 17.78 -7.63
C GLU A 151 -3.90 19.20 -7.60
N VAL A 152 -5.24 19.30 -7.65
CA VAL A 152 -5.95 20.56 -7.49
C VAL A 152 -6.52 20.64 -6.08
N ASN A 153 -6.39 21.81 -5.44
CA ASN A 153 -6.90 22.07 -4.11
C ASN A 153 -8.40 21.78 -4.06
N LYS A 154 -8.82 21.00 -3.04
CA LYS A 154 -10.20 20.64 -2.74
C LYS A 154 -11.17 21.82 -2.80
N ALA A 155 -10.73 23.03 -2.43
CA ALA A 155 -11.56 24.23 -2.48
C ALA A 155 -11.90 24.68 -3.92
N LEU A 156 -10.97 24.55 -4.88
CA LEU A 156 -11.22 24.84 -6.30
C LEU A 156 -12.05 23.73 -6.93
N VAL A 157 -11.76 22.48 -6.58
CA VAL A 157 -12.52 21.31 -7.05
C VAL A 157 -13.98 21.40 -6.61
N SER A 158 -14.27 21.78 -5.36
CA SER A 158 -15.65 21.89 -4.87
C SER A 158 -16.47 23.01 -5.52
N ARG A 159 -15.81 24.01 -6.11
CA ARG A 159 -16.43 25.15 -6.80
C ARG A 159 -16.45 25.01 -8.32
N SER A 160 -15.92 23.90 -8.84
CA SER A 160 -15.80 23.64 -10.27
C SER A 160 -16.51 22.34 -10.64
N ARG A 161 -17.06 22.27 -11.85
CA ARG A 161 -17.57 21.02 -12.40
C ARG A 161 -16.45 20.27 -13.11
N LEU A 162 -16.25 19.02 -12.74
CA LEU A 162 -15.24 18.17 -13.36
C LEU A 162 -15.81 17.49 -14.60
N PHE A 163 -15.07 17.55 -15.71
CA PHE A 163 -15.40 16.85 -16.95
C PHE A 163 -14.20 16.02 -17.39
N GLN A 164 -14.39 14.69 -17.43
CA GLN A 164 -13.38 13.77 -17.93
C GLN A 164 -13.45 13.71 -19.46
N LEU A 165 -12.32 13.96 -20.12
CA LEU A 165 -12.13 13.67 -21.53
C LEU A 165 -11.45 12.31 -21.67
N LYS A 166 -12.03 11.43 -22.47
CA LYS A 166 -11.49 10.08 -22.71
C LYS A 166 -10.51 10.08 -23.89
N PRO A 167 -9.58 9.11 -24.00
CA PRO A 167 -8.88 8.86 -25.26
C PRO A 167 -9.87 8.77 -26.43
N LEU A 168 -9.48 9.29 -27.59
CA LEU A 168 -10.27 9.14 -28.81
C LEU A 168 -10.24 7.68 -29.28
N ASP A 169 -11.35 7.18 -29.79
CA ASP A 169 -11.38 5.85 -30.40
C ASP A 169 -10.78 5.88 -31.82
N GLU A 170 -10.53 4.70 -32.39
CA GLU A 170 -9.96 4.57 -33.73
C GLU A 170 -10.82 5.26 -34.81
N SER A 171 -12.15 5.25 -34.64
CA SER A 171 -13.08 5.85 -35.61
C SER A 171 -13.03 7.38 -35.57
N ASP A 172 -12.87 7.96 -34.38
CA ASP A 172 -12.66 9.38 -34.15
C ASP A 172 -11.31 9.81 -34.72
N LEU A 173 -10.24 9.05 -34.50
CA LEU A 173 -8.91 9.35 -35.06
C LEU A 173 -8.90 9.29 -36.58
N ARG A 174 -9.54 8.29 -37.19
CA ARG A 174 -9.74 8.22 -38.65
C ARG A 174 -10.47 9.45 -39.18
N ARG A 175 -11.49 9.94 -38.46
CA ARG A 175 -12.21 11.17 -38.82
C ARG A 175 -11.30 12.40 -38.75
N VAL A 176 -10.42 12.49 -37.76
CA VAL A 176 -9.42 13.58 -37.65
C VAL A 176 -8.48 13.58 -38.85
N VAL A 177 -7.99 12.40 -39.29
CA VAL A 177 -7.15 12.29 -40.51
C VAL A 177 -7.92 12.76 -41.75
N GLN A 178 -9.16 12.27 -41.92
CA GLN A 178 -9.99 12.66 -43.06
C GLN A 178 -10.27 14.16 -43.08
N GLN A 179 -10.53 14.76 -41.91
CA GLN A 179 -10.72 16.21 -41.79
C GLN A 179 -9.45 16.97 -42.19
N ALA A 180 -8.27 16.51 -41.77
CA ALA A 180 -6.99 17.12 -42.16
C ALA A 180 -6.70 16.99 -43.66
N LEU A 181 -7.04 15.87 -44.29
CA LEU A 181 -6.83 15.65 -45.72
C LEU A 181 -7.85 16.35 -46.62
N SER A 182 -9.04 16.68 -46.11
CA SER A 182 -10.11 17.31 -46.91
C SER A 182 -10.22 18.83 -46.73
N ASP A 183 -9.73 19.38 -45.62
CA ASP A 183 -9.75 20.82 -45.36
C ASP A 183 -8.77 21.56 -46.29
N ARG A 184 -9.33 22.38 -47.19
CA ARG A 184 -8.56 23.15 -48.20
C ARG A 184 -7.90 24.41 -47.66
N GLU A 185 -8.38 24.93 -46.53
CA GLU A 185 -7.93 26.19 -45.95
C GLU A 185 -6.80 25.95 -44.94
N ARG A 186 -6.96 24.97 -44.07
CA ARG A 186 -6.07 24.71 -42.92
C ARG A 186 -5.26 23.43 -43.05
N GLY A 187 -5.83 22.44 -43.74
CA GLY A 187 -5.29 21.11 -43.89
C GLY A 187 -4.54 20.93 -45.21
N TYR A 188 -4.60 19.71 -45.72
CA TYR A 188 -3.94 19.31 -46.96
C TYR A 188 -4.90 19.13 -48.15
N GLY A 189 -6.14 19.60 -48.06
CA GLY A 189 -7.14 19.43 -49.12
C GLY A 189 -6.81 20.12 -50.45
N SER A 190 -5.79 20.98 -50.48
CA SER A 190 -5.24 21.61 -51.69
C SER A 190 -4.08 20.83 -52.32
N ARG A 191 -3.51 19.84 -51.61
CA ARG A 191 -2.45 18.95 -52.11
C ARG A 191 -3.05 17.62 -52.58
N ALA A 192 -2.47 17.04 -53.62
CA ALA A 192 -2.84 15.70 -54.06
C ALA A 192 -2.15 14.66 -53.16
N ILE A 193 -2.81 14.24 -52.08
CA ILE A 193 -2.28 13.25 -51.14
C ILE A 193 -3.04 11.95 -51.27
N GLN A 194 -2.31 10.86 -51.48
CA GLN A 194 -2.83 9.50 -51.44
C GLN A 194 -2.28 8.80 -50.20
N LEU A 195 -3.16 8.35 -49.32
CA LEU A 195 -2.83 7.68 -48.06
C LEU A 195 -3.35 6.24 -48.14
N ASP A 196 -2.48 5.23 -48.05
CA ASP A 196 -2.91 3.83 -48.07
C ASP A 196 -3.71 3.47 -46.79
N ASP A 197 -4.69 2.59 -46.89
CA ASP A 197 -5.51 2.16 -45.73
C ASP A 197 -4.63 1.60 -44.59
N ASN A 198 -3.61 0.80 -44.93
CA ASN A 198 -2.67 0.26 -43.94
C ASN A 198 -1.82 1.36 -43.28
N ALA A 199 -1.53 2.46 -43.99
CA ALA A 199 -0.82 3.61 -43.44
C ALA A 199 -1.72 4.42 -42.48
N ILE A 200 -3.01 4.57 -42.82
CA ILE A 200 -4.02 5.14 -41.92
C ILE A 200 -4.08 4.33 -40.62
N ASP A 201 -4.18 3.01 -40.73
CA ASP A 201 -4.24 2.12 -39.57
C ASP A 201 -3.00 2.23 -38.71
N HIS A 202 -1.81 2.30 -39.32
CA HIS A 202 -0.57 2.52 -38.59
C HIS A 202 -0.56 3.87 -37.85
N LEU A 203 -0.92 4.96 -38.53
CA LEU A 203 -0.97 6.30 -37.93
C LEU A 203 -1.98 6.37 -36.78
N VAL A 204 -3.16 5.76 -36.94
CA VAL A 204 -4.21 5.69 -35.89
C VAL A 204 -3.73 4.87 -34.70
N ASN A 205 -3.13 3.71 -34.93
CA ASN A 205 -2.57 2.84 -33.89
C ASN A 205 -1.46 3.56 -33.11
N VAL A 206 -0.62 4.33 -33.79
CA VAL A 206 0.44 5.12 -33.15
C VAL A 206 -0.12 6.30 -32.38
N GLY A 207 -1.16 6.96 -32.91
CA GLY A 207 -1.86 8.05 -32.23
C GLY A 207 -2.46 7.60 -30.89
N ASN A 208 -2.93 6.34 -30.80
CA ASN A 208 -3.41 5.68 -29.57
C ASN A 208 -4.28 6.58 -28.67
N GLY A 209 -5.21 7.30 -29.30
CA GLY A 209 -6.15 8.21 -28.64
C GLY A 209 -5.73 9.67 -28.52
N ASP A 210 -4.52 10.05 -28.95
CA ASP A 210 -4.00 11.44 -29.01
C ASP A 210 -4.08 12.00 -30.45
N ALA A 211 -5.00 12.94 -30.67
CA ALA A 211 -5.19 13.57 -31.98
C ALA A 211 -4.01 14.48 -32.40
N ARG A 212 -3.33 15.10 -31.43
CA ARG A 212 -2.20 15.99 -31.70
C ARG A 212 -0.98 15.18 -32.16
N ALA A 213 -0.72 14.06 -31.50
CA ALA A 213 0.34 13.13 -31.91
C ALA A 213 0.08 12.60 -33.33
N LEU A 214 -1.16 12.19 -33.61
CA LEU A 214 -1.60 11.74 -34.93
C LEU A 214 -1.38 12.79 -36.02
N LEU A 215 -1.82 14.03 -35.79
CA LEU A 215 -1.67 15.13 -36.76
C LEU A 215 -0.20 15.50 -36.99
N ASN A 216 0.65 15.44 -35.96
CA ASN A 216 2.09 15.67 -36.11
C ASN A 216 2.76 14.55 -36.92
N ALA A 217 2.37 13.29 -36.71
CA ALA A 217 2.87 12.17 -37.50
C ALA A 217 2.44 12.28 -38.98
N LEU A 218 1.17 12.64 -39.22
CA LEU A 218 0.65 12.89 -40.56
C LEU A 218 1.39 14.04 -41.25
N GLU A 219 1.60 15.17 -40.54
CA GLU A 219 2.37 16.31 -41.06
C GLU A 219 3.79 15.89 -41.44
N LEU A 220 4.48 15.15 -40.57
CA LEU A 220 5.82 14.70 -40.86
C LEU A 220 5.86 13.77 -42.08
N ALA A 221 4.92 12.82 -42.19
CA ALA A 221 4.82 11.93 -43.36
C ALA A 221 4.62 12.72 -44.66
N VAL A 222 3.71 13.70 -44.64
CA VAL A 222 3.36 14.51 -45.81
C VAL A 222 4.47 15.47 -46.22
N GLU A 223 5.12 16.17 -45.28
CA GLU A 223 6.13 17.18 -45.60
C GLU A 223 7.50 16.58 -45.97
N THR A 224 7.78 15.33 -45.57
CA THR A 224 9.06 14.65 -45.88
C THR A 224 9.00 13.77 -47.13
N THR A 225 7.81 13.41 -47.59
CA THR A 225 7.64 12.58 -48.77
C THR A 225 7.66 13.43 -50.03
N PRO A 226 8.60 13.20 -50.96
CA PRO A 226 8.61 13.94 -52.22
C PRO A 226 7.41 13.55 -53.10
N PRO A 227 6.83 14.50 -53.85
CA PRO A 227 5.76 14.18 -54.79
C PRO A 227 6.29 13.32 -55.95
N ASP A 228 5.41 12.46 -56.47
CA ASP A 228 5.69 11.65 -57.65
C ASP A 228 5.71 12.48 -58.95
N ALA A 229 5.92 11.80 -60.08
CA ALA A 229 5.95 12.45 -61.40
C ALA A 229 4.62 13.13 -61.81
N ALA A 230 3.50 12.80 -61.14
CA ALA A 230 2.20 13.42 -61.33
C ALA A 230 1.91 14.54 -60.30
N GLY A 231 2.85 14.82 -59.39
CA GLY A 231 2.70 15.81 -58.34
C GLY A 231 1.93 15.30 -57.11
N ALA A 232 1.66 14.00 -57.02
CA ALA A 232 0.95 13.38 -55.91
C ALA A 232 1.92 12.89 -54.82
N ILE A 233 1.56 13.11 -53.56
CA ILE A 233 2.31 12.61 -52.40
C ILE A 233 1.65 11.30 -51.97
N HIS A 234 2.33 10.17 -52.22
CA HIS A 234 1.83 8.85 -51.86
C HIS A 234 2.49 8.37 -50.56
N ILE A 235 1.70 8.28 -49.49
CA ILE A 235 2.13 7.79 -48.19
C ILE A 235 1.78 6.31 -48.07
N THR A 236 2.80 5.47 -48.17
CA THR A 236 2.72 4.03 -47.94
C THR A 236 2.91 3.70 -46.46
N LEU A 237 2.69 2.44 -46.08
CA LEU A 237 2.96 1.96 -44.72
C LEU A 237 4.42 2.23 -44.28
N ALA A 238 5.39 1.99 -45.17
CA ALA A 238 6.82 2.21 -44.85
C ALA A 238 7.12 3.68 -44.53
N VAL A 239 6.52 4.60 -45.29
CA VAL A 239 6.65 6.05 -45.04
C VAL A 239 6.00 6.43 -43.71
N ALA A 240 4.82 5.89 -43.40
CA ALA A 240 4.17 6.12 -42.12
C ALA A 240 5.02 5.60 -40.95
N GLU A 241 5.63 4.42 -41.07
CA GLU A 241 6.55 3.86 -40.06
C GLU A 241 7.80 4.73 -39.88
N GLU A 242 8.36 5.29 -40.95
CA GLU A 242 9.53 6.17 -40.90
C GLU A 242 9.21 7.57 -40.34
N SER A 243 8.01 8.09 -40.62
CA SER A 243 7.52 9.37 -40.09
C SER A 243 7.32 9.35 -38.57
N ILE A 244 7.42 8.18 -37.94
CA ILE A 244 7.28 8.00 -36.52
C ILE A 244 8.60 7.42 -36.01
N GLN A 245 9.50 8.29 -35.56
CA GLN A 245 10.55 7.83 -34.65
C GLN A 245 9.84 7.25 -33.42
N ARG A 246 9.83 5.91 -33.29
CA ARG A 246 9.25 5.15 -32.17
C ARG A 246 9.41 5.94 -30.87
N ARG A 247 8.33 6.61 -30.44
CA ARG A 247 8.25 7.19 -29.11
C ARG A 247 7.33 6.32 -28.28
N ALA A 248 7.91 5.90 -27.15
CA ALA A 248 7.32 5.29 -25.97
C ALA A 248 5.81 5.02 -26.10
N VAL A 249 5.48 3.75 -26.32
CA VAL A 249 4.16 3.19 -26.04
C VAL A 249 3.65 3.80 -24.74
N LEU A 250 2.43 4.33 -24.78
CA LEU A 250 1.73 4.94 -23.65
C LEU A 250 1.82 4.07 -22.38
N TYR A 251 2.87 4.32 -21.59
CA TYR A 251 2.73 4.42 -20.15
C TYR A 251 2.19 5.82 -19.92
N ASP A 252 0.91 5.90 -19.61
CA ASP A 252 0.44 7.07 -18.91
C ASP A 252 1.04 7.01 -17.51
N LYS A 253 2.14 7.73 -17.27
CA LYS A 253 2.77 7.84 -15.94
C LYS A 253 1.78 8.33 -14.86
N GLU A 254 0.61 8.83 -15.26
CA GLU A 254 -0.37 9.51 -14.41
C GLU A 254 -1.79 8.88 -14.50
N GLY A 255 -1.95 7.74 -15.19
CA GLY A 255 -3.25 7.08 -15.45
C GLY A 255 -3.48 5.75 -14.72
N ASP A 256 -4.75 5.29 -14.71
CA ASP A 256 -5.18 4.01 -14.12
C ASP A 256 -4.35 2.81 -14.63
N ALA A 257 -3.87 2.86 -15.88
CA ALA A 257 -3.04 1.82 -16.49
C ALA A 257 -1.62 1.70 -15.87
N HIS A 258 -1.05 2.80 -15.37
CA HIS A 258 0.20 2.78 -14.60
C HIS A 258 -0.02 2.10 -13.24
N PHE A 259 -1.10 2.46 -12.54
CA PHE A 259 -1.47 1.83 -11.27
C PHE A 259 -1.76 0.34 -11.45
N ASP A 260 -2.47 -0.04 -12.50
CA ASP A 260 -2.75 -1.44 -12.81
C ASP A 260 -1.48 -2.21 -13.14
N THR A 261 -0.55 -1.61 -13.88
CA THR A 261 0.70 -2.28 -14.26
C THR A 261 1.65 -2.43 -13.08
N ILE A 262 1.85 -1.40 -12.24
CA ILE A 262 2.68 -1.54 -11.03
C ILE A 262 2.02 -2.48 -10.02
N SER A 263 0.70 -2.49 -9.95
CA SER A 263 -0.06 -3.39 -9.09
C SER A 263 0.07 -4.84 -9.56
N ALA A 264 -0.03 -5.10 -10.86
CA ALA A 264 0.23 -6.41 -11.46
C ALA A 264 1.67 -6.86 -11.21
N PHE A 265 2.65 -5.97 -11.43
CA PHE A 265 4.06 -6.22 -11.13
C PHE A 265 4.28 -6.66 -9.68
N ILE A 266 3.78 -5.88 -8.72
CA ILE A 266 3.94 -6.17 -7.29
C ILE A 266 3.21 -7.46 -6.89
N LYS A 267 2.02 -7.71 -7.45
CA LYS A 267 1.31 -8.98 -7.25
C LYS A 267 2.06 -10.17 -7.82
N SER A 268 2.72 -10.04 -8.98
CA SER A 268 3.55 -11.11 -9.55
C SER A 268 4.76 -11.42 -8.69
N VAL A 269 5.46 -10.39 -8.19
CA VAL A 269 6.60 -10.58 -7.26
C VAL A 269 6.12 -11.22 -5.94
N ARG A 270 5.01 -10.75 -5.36
CA ARG A 270 4.38 -11.33 -4.17
C ARG A 270 3.93 -12.78 -4.40
N GLY A 271 3.34 -13.04 -5.55
CA GLY A 271 2.89 -14.37 -5.99
C GLY A 271 4.02 -15.33 -6.35
N SER A 272 5.28 -14.88 -6.25
CA SER A 272 6.47 -15.66 -6.57
C SER A 272 6.52 -16.17 -8.03
N ASP A 273 6.02 -15.36 -8.95
CA ASP A 273 6.09 -15.60 -10.40
C ASP A 273 7.16 -14.68 -11.02
N PRO A 274 8.42 -15.15 -11.18
CA PRO A 274 9.51 -14.34 -11.71
C PRO A 274 9.31 -14.00 -13.18
N ASP A 275 8.67 -14.85 -13.97
CA ASP A 275 8.43 -14.63 -15.40
C ASP A 275 7.43 -13.50 -15.62
N ALA A 276 6.30 -13.55 -14.91
CA ALA A 276 5.31 -12.47 -14.93
C ALA A 276 5.91 -11.17 -14.38
N ALA A 277 6.67 -11.23 -13.28
CA ALA A 277 7.32 -10.05 -12.72
C ALA A 277 8.28 -9.39 -13.72
N LEU A 278 9.11 -10.16 -14.44
CA LEU A 278 9.99 -9.65 -15.49
C LEU A 278 9.20 -9.06 -16.67
N TYR A 279 8.11 -9.70 -17.08
CA TYR A 279 7.25 -9.16 -18.14
C TYR A 279 6.70 -7.78 -17.77
N TRP A 280 6.09 -7.65 -16.58
CA TRP A 280 5.54 -6.37 -16.15
C TRP A 280 6.65 -5.33 -15.97
N LEU A 281 7.80 -5.68 -15.37
CA LEU A 281 8.97 -4.80 -15.29
C LEU A 281 9.40 -4.30 -16.68
N ALA A 282 9.53 -5.20 -17.65
CA ALA A 282 9.93 -4.86 -19.01
C ALA A 282 8.92 -3.92 -19.66
N ARG A 283 7.61 -4.12 -19.45
CA ARG A 283 6.58 -3.18 -19.90
C ARG A 283 6.76 -1.80 -19.29
N MET A 284 6.98 -1.70 -17.98
CA MET A 284 7.17 -0.41 -17.30
C MET A 284 8.42 0.32 -17.82
N VAL A 285 9.55 -0.39 -17.93
CA VAL A 285 10.81 0.18 -18.43
C VAL A 285 10.69 0.59 -19.89
N TYR A 286 10.06 -0.22 -20.72
CA TYR A 286 9.85 0.07 -22.15
C TYR A 286 8.98 1.31 -22.35
N ALA A 287 7.95 1.45 -21.52
CA ALA A 287 7.01 2.54 -21.58
C ALA A 287 7.54 3.81 -20.86
N GLY A 288 8.73 3.74 -20.25
CA GLY A 288 9.49 4.89 -19.76
C GLY A 288 9.22 5.27 -18.32
N GLU A 289 8.64 4.37 -17.52
CA GLU A 289 8.42 4.54 -16.08
C GLU A 289 9.71 4.92 -15.33
N ASP A 290 9.60 5.74 -14.28
CA ASP A 290 10.79 6.11 -13.50
C ASP A 290 11.35 4.86 -12.78
N PRO A 291 12.58 4.41 -13.10
CA PRO A 291 13.20 3.27 -12.42
C PRO A 291 13.28 3.43 -10.90
N ARG A 292 13.41 4.67 -10.41
CA ARG A 292 13.44 4.94 -8.96
C ARG A 292 12.09 4.67 -8.32
N PHE A 293 10.98 4.89 -9.03
CA PHE A 293 9.66 4.49 -8.56
C PHE A 293 9.53 2.97 -8.42
N ILE A 294 9.99 2.22 -9.42
CA ILE A 294 9.99 0.75 -9.39
C ILE A 294 10.83 0.22 -8.22
N LEU A 295 12.05 0.74 -8.04
CA LEU A 295 12.93 0.37 -6.92
C LEU A 295 12.33 0.70 -5.55
N ARG A 296 11.66 1.85 -5.40
CA ARG A 296 10.93 2.18 -4.16
C ARG A 296 9.84 1.15 -3.85
N ARG A 297 9.10 0.69 -4.85
CA ARG A 297 8.07 -0.34 -4.67
C ARG A 297 8.68 -1.69 -4.30
N LEU A 298 9.83 -2.05 -4.87
CA LEU A 298 10.57 -3.26 -4.48
C LEU A 298 11.15 -3.18 -3.06
N LEU A 299 11.61 -2.01 -2.61
CA LEU A 299 12.07 -1.81 -1.23
C LEU A 299 10.95 -2.02 -0.20
N ILE A 300 9.75 -1.50 -0.49
CA ILE A 300 8.57 -1.73 0.35
C ILE A 300 8.24 -3.23 0.37
N LEU A 301 8.18 -3.86 -0.81
CA LEU A 301 7.89 -5.30 -0.94
C LEU A 301 8.88 -6.17 -0.16
N ALA A 302 10.17 -5.81 -0.20
CA ALA A 302 11.21 -6.52 0.55
C ALA A 302 10.93 -6.56 2.06
N SER A 303 10.24 -5.57 2.60
CA SER A 303 9.85 -5.51 4.02
C SER A 303 8.44 -6.06 4.28
N GLU A 304 7.50 -5.83 3.35
CA GLU A 304 6.07 -6.17 3.49
C GLU A 304 5.79 -7.65 3.19
N ASP A 305 6.35 -8.18 2.09
CA ASP A 305 5.97 -9.49 1.54
C ASP A 305 7.09 -10.55 1.68
N VAL A 306 8.35 -10.12 1.87
CA VAL A 306 9.48 -11.01 2.18
C VAL A 306 9.82 -10.92 3.68
N GLY A 307 9.92 -9.70 4.20
CA GLY A 307 10.03 -9.44 5.63
C GLY A 307 11.22 -10.17 6.27
N LEU A 308 10.96 -10.83 7.39
CA LEU A 308 11.99 -11.56 8.13
C LEU A 308 12.22 -12.99 7.61
N ALA A 309 11.43 -13.47 6.63
CA ALA A 309 11.71 -14.77 6.02
C ALA A 309 13.04 -14.75 5.26
N ASP A 310 13.42 -13.59 4.71
CA ASP A 310 14.77 -13.32 4.26
C ASP A 310 15.20 -11.88 4.63
N PRO A 311 15.89 -11.70 5.76
CA PRO A 311 16.33 -10.38 6.24
C PRO A 311 17.28 -9.65 5.28
N ASN A 312 17.94 -10.37 4.35
CA ASN A 312 18.84 -9.75 3.39
C ASN A 312 18.10 -9.07 2.23
N ALA A 313 16.80 -9.28 2.08
CA ALA A 313 16.05 -8.74 0.95
C ALA A 313 16.14 -7.21 0.84
N VAL A 314 16.00 -6.50 1.96
CA VAL A 314 16.15 -5.04 1.98
C VAL A 314 17.57 -4.62 1.60
N VAL A 315 18.58 -5.35 2.05
CA VAL A 315 20.00 -5.07 1.74
C VAL A 315 20.28 -5.25 0.26
N VAL A 316 19.85 -6.37 -0.32
CA VAL A 316 20.05 -6.69 -1.74
C VAL A 316 19.35 -5.65 -2.62
N VAL A 317 18.10 -5.30 -2.32
CA VAL A 317 17.34 -4.33 -3.11
C VAL A 317 17.94 -2.93 -2.97
N THR A 318 18.40 -2.54 -1.77
CA THR A 318 19.10 -1.26 -1.56
C THR A 318 20.39 -1.20 -2.38
N ALA A 319 21.20 -2.27 -2.35
CA ALA A 319 22.42 -2.35 -3.14
C ALA A 319 22.13 -2.27 -4.65
N CYS A 320 21.05 -2.91 -5.12
CA CYS A 320 20.60 -2.79 -6.51
C CYS A 320 20.14 -1.36 -6.84
N ALA A 321 19.44 -0.67 -5.94
CA ALA A 321 19.03 0.71 -6.13
C ALA A 321 20.22 1.67 -6.21
N GLU A 322 21.20 1.51 -5.33
CA GLU A 322 22.42 2.31 -5.39
C GLU A 322 23.26 2.00 -6.63
N ALA A 323 23.35 0.72 -7.03
CA ALA A 323 24.01 0.33 -8.27
C ALA A 323 23.31 0.99 -9.48
N PHE A 324 21.97 1.02 -9.48
CA PHE A 324 21.21 1.72 -10.50
C PHE A 324 21.53 3.22 -10.53
N ASP A 325 21.58 3.90 -9.38
CA ASP A 325 21.89 5.33 -9.30
C ASP A 325 23.30 5.67 -9.82
N ARG A 326 24.27 4.75 -9.64
CA ARG A 326 25.65 4.92 -10.14
C ARG A 326 25.78 4.62 -11.64
N VAL A 327 25.01 3.67 -12.17
CA VAL A 327 25.15 3.17 -13.55
C VAL A 327 24.23 3.91 -14.53
N GLY A 328 22.97 4.15 -14.15
CA GLY A 328 21.95 4.73 -15.05
C GLY A 328 21.48 3.78 -16.16
N LEU A 329 20.56 4.22 -17.01
CA LEU A 329 20.10 3.44 -18.17
C LEU A 329 21.06 3.60 -19.37
N PRO A 330 21.23 2.57 -20.22
CA PRO A 330 20.49 1.31 -20.27
C PRO A 330 20.97 0.18 -19.34
N GLU A 331 22.23 0.19 -18.88
CA GLU A 331 22.84 -0.90 -18.09
C GLU A 331 22.17 -1.08 -16.70
N GLY A 332 21.54 -0.04 -16.17
CA GLY A 332 20.72 -0.08 -14.95
C GLY A 332 19.51 -1.03 -15.03
N ARG A 333 19.18 -1.56 -16.21
CA ARG A 333 18.21 -2.65 -16.35
C ARG A 333 18.63 -3.93 -15.62
N TYR A 334 19.93 -4.20 -15.51
CA TYR A 334 20.44 -5.39 -14.81
C TYR A 334 20.14 -5.36 -13.30
N PRO A 335 20.50 -4.31 -12.53
CA PRO A 335 20.15 -4.25 -11.11
C PRO A 335 18.64 -4.23 -10.86
N LEU A 336 17.83 -3.61 -11.74
CA LEU A 336 16.37 -3.70 -11.67
C LEU A 336 15.85 -5.13 -11.79
N ALA A 337 16.32 -5.85 -12.82
CA ALA A 337 15.93 -7.24 -13.04
C ALA A 337 16.42 -8.14 -11.90
N GLN A 338 17.64 -7.93 -11.42
CA GLN A 338 18.22 -8.69 -10.31
C GLN A 338 17.39 -8.54 -9.03
N ALA A 339 17.05 -7.30 -8.63
CA ALA A 339 16.21 -7.06 -7.47
C ALA A 339 14.82 -7.72 -7.60
N THR A 340 14.24 -7.66 -8.80
CA THR A 340 12.94 -8.26 -9.10
C THR A 340 12.97 -9.77 -8.98
N ILE A 341 13.93 -10.44 -9.63
CA ILE A 341 14.07 -11.90 -9.62
C ILE A 341 14.37 -12.39 -8.20
N TYR A 342 15.25 -11.68 -7.48
CA TYR A 342 15.57 -11.99 -6.09
C TYR A 342 14.30 -12.01 -5.23
N LEU A 343 13.51 -10.94 -5.26
CA LEU A 343 12.29 -10.84 -4.46
C LEU A 343 11.21 -11.82 -4.90
N ALA A 344 11.08 -12.08 -6.20
CA ALA A 344 10.12 -13.05 -6.71
C ALA A 344 10.45 -14.48 -6.24
N THR A 345 11.74 -14.80 -6.11
CA THR A 345 12.21 -16.14 -5.70
C THR A 345 12.47 -16.28 -4.19
N ALA A 346 12.44 -15.18 -3.43
CA ALA A 346 12.64 -15.19 -1.98
C ALA A 346 11.45 -15.84 -1.23
N PRO A 347 11.69 -16.47 -0.06
CA PRO A 347 10.62 -16.94 0.81
C PRO A 347 9.73 -15.76 1.26
N LYS A 348 8.42 -15.99 1.34
CA LYS A 348 7.45 -14.92 1.62
C LYS A 348 7.01 -14.93 3.07
N SER A 349 6.97 -13.75 3.69
CA SER A 349 6.37 -13.54 5.00
C SER A 349 5.91 -12.10 5.15
N ASN A 350 4.68 -11.96 5.66
CA ASN A 350 4.07 -10.68 6.00
C ASN A 350 4.00 -10.45 7.52
N SER A 351 4.80 -11.16 8.32
CA SER A 351 4.79 -11.09 9.79
C SER A 351 5.06 -9.69 10.34
N VAL A 352 5.73 -8.83 9.56
CA VAL A 352 5.98 -7.41 9.86
C VAL A 352 4.67 -6.62 9.98
N MET A 353 3.57 -7.11 9.37
CA MET A 353 2.23 -6.51 9.51
C MET A 353 1.73 -6.47 10.96
N GLY A 354 2.32 -7.27 11.86
CA GLY A 354 2.05 -7.20 13.30
C GLY A 354 2.24 -5.79 13.91
N PHE A 355 3.05 -4.94 13.29
CA PHE A 355 3.14 -3.52 13.69
C PHE A 355 1.81 -2.77 13.49
N PHE A 356 1.10 -3.01 12.38
CA PHE A 356 -0.19 -2.35 12.11
C PHE A 356 -1.31 -2.90 13.02
N ASP A 357 -1.23 -4.18 13.40
CA ASP A 357 -2.10 -4.76 14.42
C ASP A 357 -1.87 -4.09 15.79
N ALA A 358 -0.60 -3.88 16.17
CA ALA A 358 -0.24 -3.15 17.37
C ALA A 358 -0.71 -1.68 17.34
N LEU A 359 -0.55 -1.00 16.19
CA LEU A 359 -1.04 0.36 16.00
C LEU A 359 -2.56 0.43 16.19
N SER A 360 -3.29 -0.52 15.61
CA SER A 360 -4.74 -0.63 15.75
C SER A 360 -5.17 -0.93 17.20
N ALA A 361 -4.36 -1.67 17.96
CA ALA A 361 -4.61 -1.92 19.37
C ALA A 361 -4.45 -0.63 20.19
N VAL A 362 -3.36 0.11 19.95
CA VAL A 362 -3.08 1.41 20.61
C VAL A 362 -4.19 2.44 20.35
N GLU A 363 -4.75 2.49 19.14
CA GLU A 363 -5.85 3.41 18.82
C GLU A 363 -7.17 3.10 19.55
N ARG A 364 -7.40 1.83 19.90
CA ARG A 364 -8.61 1.38 20.62
C ARG A 364 -8.47 1.45 22.14
N GLU A 365 -7.24 1.43 22.63
CA GLU A 365 -6.95 1.41 24.05
C GLU A 365 -7.10 2.80 24.69
N ARG A 366 -7.73 2.86 25.87
CA ARG A 366 -7.85 4.12 26.64
C ARG A 366 -6.66 4.22 27.59
N GLN A 367 -5.64 5.01 27.21
CA GLN A 367 -4.50 5.43 28.05
C GLN A 367 -4.17 4.47 29.20
N ASP A 368 -3.77 3.23 28.88
CA ASP A 368 -3.11 2.40 29.87
C ASP A 368 -1.63 2.80 29.97
N ASP A 369 -1.21 3.01 31.20
CA ASP A 369 0.04 3.66 31.57
C ASP A 369 1.17 2.62 31.52
N THR A 370 2.34 2.96 30.94
CA THR A 370 3.49 2.05 30.82
C THR A 370 3.79 1.33 32.15
N PRO A 371 4.01 -0.01 32.18
CA PRO A 371 4.30 -0.74 33.41
C PRO A 371 5.43 -0.09 34.24
N LEU A 372 5.26 -0.01 35.55
CA LEU A 372 6.13 0.75 36.46
C LEU A 372 7.61 0.34 36.34
N HIS A 373 7.88 -0.97 36.22
CA HIS A 373 9.22 -1.53 36.08
C HIS A 373 9.88 -1.23 34.73
N LEU A 374 9.13 -0.77 33.72
CA LEU A 374 9.67 -0.35 32.42
C LEU A 374 9.80 1.16 32.28
N ARG A 375 9.32 1.95 33.26
CA ARG A 375 9.45 3.41 33.25
C ARG A 375 10.91 3.82 33.50
N ASP A 376 11.26 5.01 33.01
CA ASP A 376 12.60 5.57 33.19
C ASP A 376 12.91 5.80 34.69
N ALA A 377 13.89 5.04 35.19
CA ALA A 377 14.36 5.10 36.57
C ALA A 377 15.11 6.41 36.90
N ASN A 378 15.56 7.18 35.90
CA ASN A 378 16.29 8.43 36.11
C ASN A 378 15.37 9.64 36.29
N ARG A 379 14.11 9.54 35.85
CA ARG A 379 13.20 10.68 35.80
C ARG A 379 12.55 10.99 37.16
N ASP A 380 12.18 9.97 37.96
CA ASP A 380 11.53 10.14 39.27
C ASP A 380 11.72 8.91 40.19
N LYS A 381 12.89 8.77 40.83
CA LYS A 381 13.17 7.64 41.76
C LYS A 381 12.20 7.56 42.95
N GLN A 382 11.59 8.68 43.36
CA GLN A 382 10.64 8.74 44.48
C GLN A 382 9.28 8.10 44.16
N LEU A 383 8.94 7.92 42.88
CA LEU A 383 7.67 7.32 42.41
C LEU A 383 7.80 5.81 42.14
N GLY A 384 8.96 5.20 42.44
CA GLY A 384 9.20 3.77 42.20
C GLY A 384 9.38 3.40 40.73
N HIS A 385 9.63 4.36 39.84
CA HIS A 385 9.89 4.10 38.41
C HIS A 385 11.13 3.21 38.22
N GLY A 386 11.00 2.17 37.40
CA GLY A 386 12.04 1.18 37.15
C GLY A 386 12.27 0.19 38.30
N ALA A 387 11.54 0.30 39.41
CA ALA A 387 11.61 -0.68 40.49
C ALA A 387 11.07 -2.03 40.01
N GLY A 388 11.84 -3.10 40.22
CA GLY A 388 11.48 -4.46 39.80
C GLY A 388 11.86 -4.83 38.36
N TYR A 389 12.56 -3.96 37.62
CA TYR A 389 13.05 -4.29 36.28
C TYR A 389 14.07 -5.44 36.32
N LEU A 390 13.80 -6.49 35.54
CA LEU A 390 14.73 -7.62 35.39
C LEU A 390 15.60 -7.37 34.15
N TYR A 391 16.86 -7.02 34.34
CA TYR A 391 17.76 -6.69 33.23
C TYR A 391 18.23 -7.95 32.47
N PRO A 392 17.81 -8.20 31.20
CA PRO A 392 18.00 -9.50 30.53
C PRO A 392 19.45 -9.98 30.43
N HIS A 393 20.43 -9.09 30.26
CA HIS A 393 21.84 -9.50 30.18
C HIS A 393 22.45 -9.99 31.51
N ALA A 394 21.77 -9.77 32.64
CA ALA A 394 22.15 -10.35 33.94
C ALA A 394 21.71 -11.82 34.08
N TYR A 395 20.93 -12.33 33.13
CA TYR A 395 20.35 -13.67 33.12
C TYR A 395 21.00 -14.56 32.07
N ARG A 396 20.86 -15.89 32.27
CA ARG A 396 21.35 -16.89 31.32
C ARG A 396 20.67 -16.70 29.97
N ASP A 397 21.41 -16.98 28.90
CA ASP A 397 20.94 -16.83 27.51
C ASP A 397 20.47 -15.40 27.17
N HIS A 398 20.87 -14.41 27.99
CA HIS A 398 20.50 -13.01 27.89
C HIS A 398 18.98 -12.77 27.84
N TRP A 399 18.20 -13.62 28.53
CA TRP A 399 16.73 -13.56 28.52
C TRP A 399 16.13 -13.84 29.90
N VAL A 400 15.02 -13.16 30.21
CA VAL A 400 14.25 -13.38 31.44
C VAL A 400 12.76 -13.26 31.16
N ALA A 401 11.97 -14.16 31.76
CA ALA A 401 10.53 -14.08 31.75
C ALA A 401 10.08 -12.87 32.59
N GLN A 402 9.55 -11.84 31.94
CA GLN A 402 8.90 -10.70 32.57
C GLN A 402 7.79 -10.17 31.67
N GLN A 403 6.81 -9.49 32.26
CA GLN A 403 5.75 -8.83 31.50
C GLN A 403 6.28 -7.55 30.84
N TYR A 404 6.14 -7.45 29.52
CA TYR A 404 6.52 -6.24 28.78
C TYR A 404 5.33 -5.41 28.29
N LEU A 405 4.22 -6.05 27.94
CA LEU A 405 2.98 -5.37 27.58
C LEU A 405 2.21 -4.91 28.83
N PRO A 406 1.42 -3.82 28.74
CA PRO A 406 0.45 -3.46 29.76
C PRO A 406 -0.48 -4.63 30.11
N THR A 407 -1.02 -4.64 31.34
CA THR A 407 -1.90 -5.73 31.82
C THR A 407 -3.15 -5.89 30.96
N SER A 408 -3.68 -4.80 30.44
CA SER A 408 -4.80 -4.75 29.49
C SER A 408 -4.53 -5.49 28.18
N LEU A 409 -3.28 -5.50 27.71
CA LEU A 409 -2.83 -6.18 26.48
C LEU A 409 -2.16 -7.53 26.76
N GLN A 410 -2.24 -8.02 28.00
CA GLN A 410 -1.61 -9.28 28.36
C GLN A 410 -2.18 -10.43 27.51
N GLY A 411 -1.28 -11.23 26.93
CA GLY A 411 -1.66 -12.34 26.06
C GLY A 411 -1.94 -11.96 24.60
N GLN A 412 -1.95 -10.68 24.24
CA GLN A 412 -2.04 -10.28 22.83
C GLN A 412 -0.77 -10.65 22.07
N VAL A 413 -0.96 -11.02 20.79
CA VAL A 413 0.11 -11.48 19.90
C VAL A 413 0.13 -10.63 18.65
N PHE A 414 1.14 -9.76 18.53
CA PHE A 414 1.34 -8.94 17.33
C PHE A 414 2.26 -9.61 16.31
N TYR A 415 3.38 -10.17 16.76
CA TYR A 415 4.34 -10.84 15.87
C TYR A 415 4.13 -12.36 15.85
N GLN A 416 3.76 -12.88 14.68
CA GLN A 416 3.61 -14.31 14.40
C GLN A 416 4.60 -14.71 13.29
N PRO A 417 5.79 -15.24 13.65
CA PRO A 417 6.76 -15.67 12.65
C PRO A 417 6.16 -16.78 11.77
N SER A 418 6.41 -16.69 10.46
CA SER A 418 6.01 -17.74 9.52
C SER A 418 6.88 -19.00 9.66
N ASP A 419 6.53 -20.05 8.91
CA ASP A 419 7.37 -21.22 8.72
C ASP A 419 8.31 -21.11 7.50
N GLN A 420 8.40 -19.91 6.91
CA GLN A 420 9.19 -19.67 5.71
C GLN A 420 10.57 -19.10 6.05
N GLY A 421 11.59 -19.55 5.31
CA GLY A 421 12.95 -19.00 5.38
C GLY A 421 13.54 -18.94 6.79
N ALA A 422 14.16 -17.82 7.13
CA ALA A 422 14.81 -17.62 8.42
C ALA A 422 13.83 -17.62 9.60
N GLU A 423 12.57 -17.20 9.39
CA GLU A 423 11.55 -17.17 10.44
C GLU A 423 11.18 -18.54 10.98
N ALA A 424 11.32 -19.61 10.18
CA ALA A 424 11.03 -20.97 10.63
C ALA A 424 11.79 -21.30 11.92
N SER A 425 13.06 -20.88 12.02
CA SER A 425 13.90 -21.06 13.21
C SER A 425 13.48 -20.17 14.38
N VAL A 426 13.10 -18.92 14.09
CA VAL A 426 12.70 -17.91 15.07
C VAL A 426 11.35 -18.25 15.69
N ARG A 427 10.45 -18.87 14.91
CA ARG A 427 9.10 -19.27 15.33
C ARG A 427 9.12 -20.11 16.61
N THR A 428 9.96 -21.13 16.65
CA THR A 428 10.07 -22.03 17.82
C THR A 428 10.60 -21.28 19.05
N GLN A 429 11.60 -20.42 18.87
CA GLN A 429 12.18 -19.65 19.97
C GLN A 429 11.17 -18.65 20.55
N VAL A 430 10.51 -17.87 19.68
CA VAL A 430 9.52 -16.85 20.09
C VAL A 430 8.33 -17.51 20.81
N ALA A 431 7.85 -18.65 20.30
CA ALA A 431 6.78 -19.40 20.96
C ALA A 431 7.19 -19.84 22.37
N ARG A 432 8.36 -20.49 22.52
CA ARG A 432 8.87 -20.94 23.83
C ARG A 432 9.05 -19.79 24.83
N GLN A 433 9.60 -18.67 24.40
CA GLN A 433 9.79 -17.49 25.25
C GLN A 433 8.46 -16.89 25.69
N ARG A 434 7.46 -16.84 24.80
CA ARG A 434 6.12 -16.36 25.09
C ARG A 434 5.40 -17.26 26.10
N GLU A 435 5.48 -18.58 25.92
CA GLU A 435 4.95 -19.58 26.86
C GLU A 435 5.55 -19.38 28.26
N ALA A 436 6.88 -19.24 28.35
CA ALA A 436 7.57 -19.04 29.61
C ALA A 436 7.24 -17.68 30.28
N GLN A 437 7.04 -16.61 29.50
CA GLN A 437 6.59 -15.31 30.02
C GLN A 437 5.20 -15.39 30.63
N LEU A 438 4.24 -15.99 29.93
CA LEU A 438 2.87 -16.13 30.43
C LEU A 438 2.84 -17.02 31.68
N ALA A 439 3.59 -18.11 31.68
CA ALA A 439 3.74 -18.97 32.86
C ALA A 439 4.24 -18.21 34.09
N ALA A 440 5.28 -17.38 33.93
CA ALA A 440 5.83 -16.59 35.04
C ALA A 440 4.82 -15.58 35.62
N ILE A 441 3.95 -15.00 34.77
CA ILE A 441 2.96 -14.01 35.18
C ILE A 441 1.78 -14.67 35.91
N VAL A 442 1.23 -15.77 35.37
CA VAL A 442 0.08 -16.50 35.94
C VAL A 442 0.41 -17.07 37.32
N GLU A 443 1.66 -17.49 37.53
CA GLU A 443 2.08 -18.12 38.77
C GLU A 443 2.39 -17.15 39.90
N GLY A 444 2.31 -15.84 39.64
CA GLY A 444 2.58 -14.82 40.65
C GLY A 444 3.97 -14.98 41.26
N VAL A 445 4.96 -15.46 40.49
CA VAL A 445 6.37 -15.44 40.88
C VAL A 445 6.88 -14.00 40.75
N MET A 446 6.23 -13.10 41.50
CA MET A 446 6.90 -11.92 42.01
C MET A 446 7.92 -12.43 43.01
N PRO A 447 9.20 -12.04 42.90
CA PRO A 447 10.15 -12.33 43.97
C PRO A 447 9.53 -11.83 45.26
N GLU A 448 9.50 -12.66 46.31
CA GLU A 448 9.32 -12.16 47.66
C GLU A 448 10.24 -10.94 47.80
N VAL A 449 9.65 -9.76 47.98
CA VAL A 449 10.38 -8.58 48.38
C VAL A 449 10.82 -8.83 49.81
N LEU A 450 11.91 -9.59 49.97
CA LEU A 450 12.59 -9.72 51.25
C LEU A 450 13.17 -8.36 51.58
N THR A 451 12.54 -7.76 52.58
CA THR A 451 12.94 -6.65 53.44
C THR A 451 14.23 -5.91 53.05
N VAL A 452 14.06 -4.61 52.79
CA VAL A 452 15.07 -3.64 52.38
C VAL A 452 16.28 -3.64 53.32
N GLY A 453 17.44 -4.03 52.79
CA GLY A 453 18.78 -3.75 53.32
C GLY A 453 19.60 -2.98 52.28
N PRO A 454 20.63 -2.22 52.66
CA PRO A 454 21.34 -1.33 51.74
C PRO A 454 21.96 -2.11 50.57
N ALA A 455 21.67 -1.65 49.35
CA ALA A 455 21.98 -2.31 48.10
C ALA A 455 23.50 -2.54 47.93
N ASN A 456 23.88 -3.82 47.85
CA ASN A 456 25.23 -4.22 47.48
C ASN A 456 25.18 -4.81 46.07
N GLY A 457 25.71 -4.09 45.08
CA GLY A 457 25.55 -4.44 43.65
C GLY A 457 26.13 -5.81 43.25
N ALA A 458 26.98 -6.43 44.09
CA ALA A 458 27.43 -7.81 43.90
C ALA A 458 26.38 -8.85 44.35
N GLN A 459 25.64 -8.55 45.42
CA GLN A 459 24.58 -9.39 45.98
C GLN A 459 23.32 -9.33 45.13
N GLU A 460 22.98 -8.15 44.58
CA GLU A 460 21.92 -7.98 43.57
C GLU A 460 22.21 -8.76 42.28
N ARG A 461 23.45 -8.70 41.76
CA ARG A 461 23.87 -9.52 40.61
C ARG A 461 23.89 -11.01 40.92
N TRP A 462 24.10 -11.41 42.17
CA TRP A 462 24.02 -12.82 42.59
C TRP A 462 22.56 -13.28 42.75
N LEU A 463 21.69 -12.45 43.34
CA LEU A 463 20.25 -12.68 43.42
C LEU A 463 19.62 -12.74 42.02
N GLN A 464 19.94 -11.82 41.12
CA GLN A 464 19.45 -11.81 39.73
C GLN A 464 19.90 -13.05 38.96
N ARG A 465 21.15 -13.50 39.13
CA ARG A 465 21.61 -14.79 38.56
C ARG A 465 20.88 -16.01 39.13
N THR A 466 20.44 -15.95 40.38
CA THR A 466 19.66 -17.01 41.03
C THR A 466 18.19 -16.97 40.62
N LEU A 467 17.63 -15.78 40.38
CA LEU A 467 16.25 -15.53 39.91
C LEU A 467 16.05 -15.92 38.44
N GLY A 468 17.12 -15.91 37.62
CA GLY A 468 17.12 -16.45 36.26
C GLY A 468 16.81 -17.94 36.15
N GLN A 469 16.87 -18.65 37.26
CA GLN A 469 16.55 -20.06 37.30
C GLN A 469 15.04 -20.32 37.17
N ALA A 470 14.15 -19.32 37.25
CA ALA A 470 12.71 -19.58 37.14
C ALA A 470 12.33 -20.13 35.75
N GLY A 471 12.76 -19.47 34.66
CA GLY A 471 12.51 -19.93 33.29
C GLY A 471 13.21 -21.25 32.96
N ASP A 472 14.48 -21.38 33.34
CA ASP A 472 15.26 -22.62 33.18
C ASP A 472 14.65 -23.79 33.97
N ARG A 473 14.24 -23.56 35.22
CA ARG A 473 13.57 -24.58 36.04
C ARG A 473 12.21 -24.94 35.46
N LEU A 474 11.46 -23.99 34.90
CA LEU A 474 10.19 -24.29 34.23
C LEU A 474 10.41 -25.17 32.98
N ALA A 475 11.43 -24.87 32.18
CA ALA A 475 11.82 -25.68 31.03
C ALA A 475 12.30 -27.08 31.47
N GLU A 476 13.15 -27.17 32.50
CA GLU A 476 13.62 -28.44 33.06
C GLU A 476 12.48 -29.29 33.62
N VAL A 477 11.54 -28.66 34.35
CA VAL A 477 10.34 -29.33 34.87
C VAL A 477 9.48 -29.85 33.72
N ARG A 478 9.22 -29.03 32.69
CA ARG A 478 8.49 -29.47 31.49
C ARG A 478 9.18 -30.68 30.85
N ASP A 479 10.46 -30.56 30.52
CA ASP A 479 11.21 -31.59 29.81
C ASP A 479 11.24 -32.90 30.62
N ARG A 480 11.33 -32.82 31.95
CA ARG A 480 11.30 -33.98 32.84
C ARG A 480 9.91 -34.61 32.95
N VAL A 481 8.84 -33.81 33.02
CA VAL A 481 7.45 -34.29 32.97
C VAL A 481 7.22 -35.06 31.66
N PHE A 482 7.63 -34.52 30.52
CA PHE A 482 7.46 -35.17 29.22
C PHE A 482 8.35 -36.40 29.02
N THR A 483 9.58 -36.38 29.56
CA THR A 483 10.48 -37.55 29.56
C THR A 483 9.88 -38.71 30.35
N LEU A 484 9.23 -38.44 31.48
CA LEU A 484 8.54 -39.46 32.29
C LEU A 484 7.21 -39.89 31.67
N ALA A 485 6.49 -38.96 31.06
CA ALA A 485 5.21 -39.24 30.43
C ALA A 485 5.37 -40.08 29.15
N GLN A 486 6.43 -39.90 28.37
CA GLN A 486 6.64 -40.62 27.09
C GLN A 486 5.38 -40.62 26.20
N PRO A 487 4.86 -39.44 25.79
CA PRO A 487 3.70 -39.37 24.92
C PRO A 487 4.00 -39.94 23.52
N GLN A 488 2.99 -40.53 22.89
CA GLN A 488 3.02 -41.01 21.51
C GLN A 488 2.10 -40.14 20.67
N ARG A 489 2.36 -40.05 19.35
CA ARG A 489 1.70 -39.08 18.46
C ARG A 489 0.16 -39.13 18.48
N HIS A 490 -0.43 -40.28 18.79
CA HIS A 490 -1.89 -40.54 18.83
C HIS A 490 -2.52 -40.45 20.24
N HIS A 491 -1.73 -40.17 21.28
CA HIS A 491 -2.24 -40.16 22.66
C HIS A 491 -3.17 -38.96 22.92
N VAL A 492 -4.19 -39.19 23.75
CA VAL A 492 -5.02 -38.11 24.30
C VAL A 492 -4.45 -37.68 25.66
N ILE A 493 -4.14 -36.40 25.80
CA ILE A 493 -3.46 -35.83 26.97
C ILE A 493 -4.37 -34.83 27.69
N LEU A 494 -4.45 -34.91 29.01
CA LEU A 494 -5.07 -33.91 29.87
C LEU A 494 -3.99 -33.13 30.64
N ASP A 495 -3.97 -31.80 30.48
CA ASP A 495 -3.24 -30.88 31.35
C ASP A 495 -4.18 -30.37 32.45
N LEU A 496 -3.93 -30.82 33.69
CA LEU A 496 -4.76 -30.53 34.86
C LEU A 496 -4.68 -29.07 35.33
N ASN A 497 -3.64 -28.34 34.96
CA ASN A 497 -3.47 -26.93 35.34
C ASN A 497 -2.82 -26.16 34.20
N ALA A 498 -3.61 -25.95 33.15
CA ALA A 498 -3.18 -25.38 31.88
C ALA A 498 -3.05 -23.85 31.89
N GLY A 499 -3.24 -23.17 33.01
CA GLY A 499 -3.29 -21.70 33.04
C GLY A 499 -2.05 -21.01 32.43
N SER A 500 -0.89 -21.65 32.53
CA SER A 500 0.37 -21.18 31.93
C SER A 500 0.58 -21.59 30.46
N GLY A 501 -0.16 -22.59 29.98
CA GLY A 501 0.06 -23.25 28.69
C GLY A 501 1.34 -24.08 28.59
N LEU A 502 2.22 -24.08 29.62
CA LEU A 502 3.56 -24.65 29.55
C LEU A 502 3.58 -26.14 29.18
N LEU A 503 2.68 -26.94 29.77
CA LEU A 503 2.56 -28.36 29.44
C LEU A 503 1.62 -28.58 28.25
N THR A 504 0.52 -27.82 28.17
CA THR A 504 -0.45 -27.87 27.07
C THR A 504 0.20 -27.75 25.70
N TRP A 505 1.04 -26.73 25.47
CA TRP A 505 1.62 -26.50 24.14
C TRP A 505 2.68 -27.54 23.76
N GLU A 506 3.42 -28.05 24.74
CA GLU A 506 4.34 -29.16 24.51
C GLU A 506 3.59 -30.46 24.20
N ALA A 507 2.44 -30.70 24.85
CA ALA A 507 1.57 -31.81 24.51
C ALA A 507 1.08 -31.69 23.06
N VAL A 508 0.59 -30.52 22.65
CA VAL A 508 0.12 -30.29 21.26
C VAL A 508 1.23 -30.59 20.24
N ARG A 509 2.49 -30.25 20.55
CA ARG A 509 3.64 -30.56 19.67
C ARG A 509 3.96 -32.06 19.59
N GLN A 510 3.84 -32.78 20.70
CA GLN A 510 4.21 -34.20 20.80
C GLN A 510 3.10 -35.13 20.30
N VAL A 511 1.83 -34.70 20.36
CA VAL A 511 0.65 -35.52 20.00
C VAL A 511 -0.19 -34.95 18.85
N PRO A 512 0.39 -34.74 17.65
CA PRO A 512 -0.31 -34.07 16.54
C PRO A 512 -1.49 -34.86 15.96
N GLU A 513 -1.59 -36.18 16.24
CA GLU A 513 -2.67 -37.06 15.78
C GLU A 513 -3.66 -37.40 16.91
N GLY A 514 -3.34 -37.01 18.15
CA GLY A 514 -4.16 -37.20 19.34
C GLY A 514 -4.97 -35.95 19.69
N GLY A 515 -5.33 -35.81 20.96
CA GLY A 515 -6.11 -34.66 21.46
C GLY A 515 -5.53 -34.13 22.76
N VAL A 516 -5.53 -32.82 22.94
CA VAL A 516 -5.07 -32.17 24.18
C VAL A 516 -6.23 -31.46 24.84
N TYR A 517 -6.49 -31.79 26.11
CA TYR A 517 -7.47 -31.14 26.96
C TYR A 517 -6.73 -30.27 27.97
N ALA A 518 -7.08 -29.00 28.06
CA ALA A 518 -6.39 -28.00 28.86
C ALA A 518 -7.33 -27.42 29.91
N CYS A 519 -7.12 -27.76 31.19
CA CYS A 519 -7.94 -27.26 32.29
C CYS A 519 -7.43 -25.90 32.78
N ALA A 520 -8.19 -24.83 32.55
CA ALA A 520 -7.88 -23.48 33.04
C ALA A 520 -8.88 -23.07 34.12
N HIS A 521 -8.38 -22.51 35.23
CA HIS A 521 -9.21 -22.12 36.37
C HIS A 521 -9.75 -20.69 36.30
N ALA A 522 -9.03 -19.79 35.62
CA ALA A 522 -9.40 -18.39 35.47
C ALA A 522 -9.80 -18.06 34.03
N ASP A 523 -10.78 -17.17 33.88
CA ASP A 523 -11.30 -16.72 32.58
C ASP A 523 -10.22 -16.06 31.73
N THR A 524 -9.30 -15.33 32.37
CA THR A 524 -8.15 -14.69 31.70
C THR A 524 -7.23 -15.73 31.05
N ASP A 525 -6.95 -16.82 31.76
CA ASP A 525 -6.02 -17.85 31.31
C ASP A 525 -6.65 -18.71 30.22
N ALA A 526 -7.93 -19.04 30.37
CA ALA A 526 -8.70 -19.76 29.36
C ALA A 526 -8.78 -18.97 28.04
N ASN A 527 -9.08 -17.67 28.11
CA ASN A 527 -9.11 -16.80 26.94
C ASN A 527 -7.73 -16.66 26.28
N ALA A 528 -6.66 -16.56 27.08
CA ALA A 528 -5.30 -16.50 26.55
C ALA A 528 -4.91 -17.79 25.79
N LEU A 529 -5.29 -18.96 26.29
CA LEU A 529 -5.07 -20.24 25.60
C LEU A 529 -5.87 -20.32 24.30
N ILE A 530 -7.14 -19.91 24.32
CA ILE A 530 -8.01 -19.90 23.13
C ILE A 530 -7.44 -18.97 22.06
N GLU A 531 -6.98 -17.78 22.44
CA GLU A 531 -6.41 -16.81 21.50
C GLU A 531 -5.14 -17.34 20.84
N GLN A 532 -4.25 -17.96 21.62
CA GLN A 532 -3.03 -18.60 21.10
C GLN A 532 -3.36 -19.76 20.15
N ALA A 533 -4.39 -20.55 20.48
CA ALA A 533 -4.83 -21.69 19.68
C ALA A 533 -5.43 -21.29 18.32
N ARG A 534 -5.88 -20.04 18.11
CA ARG A 534 -6.46 -19.60 16.83
C ARG A 534 -5.51 -19.80 15.65
N SER A 535 -4.21 -19.69 15.90
CA SER A 535 -3.14 -19.88 14.91
C SER A 535 -2.94 -21.35 14.48
N LEU A 536 -3.53 -22.30 15.21
CA LEU A 536 -3.43 -23.73 14.92
C LEU A 536 -4.61 -24.21 14.05
N PRO A 537 -4.39 -25.21 13.17
CA PRO A 537 -5.47 -25.93 12.48
C PRO A 537 -6.52 -26.47 13.47
N ASP A 538 -7.80 -26.46 13.08
CA ASP A 538 -8.93 -26.81 13.96
C ASP A 538 -8.75 -28.16 14.68
N LEU A 539 -8.22 -29.18 13.98
CA LEU A 539 -7.98 -30.52 14.52
C LEU A 539 -6.84 -30.59 15.55
N SER A 540 -5.96 -29.59 15.59
CA SER A 540 -4.80 -29.53 16.49
C SER A 540 -4.97 -28.57 17.67
N ARG A 541 -6.12 -27.88 17.73
CA ARG A 541 -6.41 -26.95 18.82
C ARG A 541 -6.69 -27.73 20.11
N PRO A 542 -6.09 -27.33 21.25
CA PRO A 542 -6.45 -27.92 22.53
C PRO A 542 -7.89 -27.56 22.90
N ILE A 543 -8.59 -28.49 23.53
CA ILE A 543 -9.92 -28.28 24.10
C ILE A 543 -9.73 -27.65 25.47
N VAL A 544 -10.02 -26.35 25.57
CA VAL A 544 -9.89 -25.58 26.80
C VAL A 544 -11.13 -25.79 27.66
N LEU A 545 -10.94 -26.36 28.85
CA LEU A 545 -11.99 -26.61 29.85
C LEU A 545 -11.88 -25.56 30.97
N GLN A 546 -12.91 -24.74 31.11
CA GLN A 546 -13.01 -23.72 32.16
C GLN A 546 -13.74 -24.30 33.38
N ALA A 547 -13.01 -24.95 34.27
CA ALA A 547 -13.59 -25.58 35.46
C ALA A 547 -12.57 -25.69 36.61
N SER A 548 -13.08 -25.86 37.83
CA SER A 548 -12.27 -26.35 38.94
C SER A 548 -12.02 -27.85 38.81
N LEU A 549 -10.93 -28.37 39.39
CA LEU A 549 -10.59 -29.80 39.31
C LEU A 549 -11.70 -30.71 39.86
N ALA A 550 -12.44 -30.25 40.88
CA ALA A 550 -13.57 -30.96 41.44
C ALA A 550 -14.78 -31.06 40.48
N GLN A 551 -14.97 -30.05 39.63
CA GLN A 551 -16.07 -29.95 38.65
C GLN A 551 -15.69 -30.49 37.26
N LEU A 552 -14.43 -30.89 37.09
CA LEU A 552 -13.89 -31.34 35.80
C LEU A 552 -14.58 -32.61 35.28
N SER A 553 -15.13 -33.45 36.17
CA SER A 553 -15.90 -34.65 35.80
C SER A 553 -17.09 -34.34 34.91
N ASP A 554 -17.73 -33.20 35.12
CA ASP A 554 -18.94 -32.81 34.40
C ASP A 554 -18.59 -32.30 32.99
N SER A 555 -17.35 -31.83 32.80
CA SER A 555 -16.85 -31.24 31.55
C SER A 555 -16.10 -32.23 30.65
N ILE A 556 -15.48 -33.26 31.23
CA ILE A 556 -14.69 -34.28 30.51
C ILE A 556 -15.58 -35.36 29.86
N GLY A 557 -16.78 -35.59 30.38
CA GLY A 557 -17.68 -36.63 29.87
C GLY A 557 -17.09 -38.05 29.98
N ALA A 558 -17.23 -38.85 28.92
CA ALA A 558 -16.78 -40.25 28.87
C ALA A 558 -15.33 -40.45 28.39
N VAL A 559 -14.57 -39.38 28.19
CA VAL A 559 -13.21 -39.43 27.65
C VAL A 559 -12.27 -40.17 28.60
N ARG A 560 -11.30 -40.89 28.04
CA ARG A 560 -10.19 -41.53 28.77
C ARG A 560 -8.87 -41.01 28.24
N PHE A 561 -7.94 -40.73 29.13
CA PHE A 561 -6.66 -40.10 28.80
C PHE A 561 -5.51 -41.10 28.88
N ASP A 562 -4.68 -41.11 27.85
CA ASP A 562 -3.45 -41.88 27.84
C ASP A 562 -2.41 -41.24 28.75
N ARG A 563 -2.38 -39.91 28.84
CA ARG A 563 -1.52 -39.19 29.78
C ARG A 563 -2.28 -38.10 30.49
N ILE A 564 -2.11 -38.04 31.80
CA ILE A 564 -2.59 -36.91 32.60
C ILE A 564 -1.37 -36.22 33.19
N LEU A 565 -1.17 -34.97 32.79
CA LEU A 565 -0.04 -34.14 33.18
C LEU A 565 -0.55 -33.04 34.11
N GLY A 566 0.32 -32.58 35.01
CA GLY A 566 -0.02 -31.45 35.86
C GLY A 566 1.19 -30.83 36.52
N ARG A 567 1.17 -29.51 36.64
CA ARG A 567 2.16 -28.75 37.40
C ARG A 567 1.46 -27.93 38.48
N ASN A 568 1.84 -28.12 39.73
CA ASN A 568 1.17 -27.52 40.90
C ASN A 568 -0.36 -27.71 40.90
N ALA A 569 -0.85 -28.80 40.31
CA ALA A 569 -2.28 -29.05 40.13
C ALA A 569 -2.94 -29.41 41.46
N LEU A 570 -2.21 -30.09 42.34
CA LEU A 570 -2.72 -30.52 43.64
C LEU A 570 -2.46 -29.51 44.76
N MET A 571 -1.67 -28.46 44.51
CA MET A 571 -1.23 -27.53 45.55
C MET A 571 -2.39 -26.79 46.22
N ARG A 572 -3.40 -26.38 45.45
CA ARG A 572 -4.55 -25.59 45.91
C ARG A 572 -5.68 -26.43 46.50
N GLU A 573 -5.55 -27.76 46.48
CA GLU A 573 -6.63 -28.69 46.78
C GLU A 573 -6.51 -29.28 48.19
N PRO A 574 -7.53 -29.09 49.07
CA PRO A 574 -7.46 -29.54 50.45
C PRO A 574 -7.56 -31.08 50.58
N ALA A 575 -8.23 -31.76 49.64
CA ALA A 575 -8.49 -33.20 49.66
C ALA A 575 -7.72 -33.96 48.56
N LYS A 576 -6.39 -33.85 48.58
CA LYS A 576 -5.49 -34.38 47.53
C LYS A 576 -5.69 -35.88 47.24
N ALA A 577 -5.91 -36.71 48.27
CA ALA A 577 -6.07 -38.15 48.10
C ALA A 577 -7.34 -38.51 47.31
N THR A 578 -8.46 -37.86 47.64
CA THR A 578 -9.74 -38.05 46.93
C THR A 578 -9.63 -37.57 45.49
N LEU A 579 -8.96 -36.44 45.28
CA LEU A 579 -8.76 -35.90 43.94
C LEU A 579 -7.88 -36.81 43.07
N ILE A 580 -6.81 -37.38 43.61
CA ILE A 580 -5.97 -38.34 42.86
C ILE A 580 -6.79 -39.58 42.47
N GLN A 581 -7.66 -40.08 43.34
CA GLN A 581 -8.55 -41.20 43.02
C GLN A 581 -9.52 -40.84 41.88
N GLN A 582 -10.07 -39.63 41.90
CA GLN A 582 -10.93 -39.12 40.84
C GLN A 582 -10.16 -38.99 39.51
N ILE A 583 -8.95 -38.41 39.53
CA ILE A 583 -8.08 -38.28 38.34
C ILE A 583 -7.73 -39.67 37.78
N ALA A 584 -7.41 -40.64 38.63
CA ALA A 584 -7.10 -42.00 38.22
C ALA A 584 -8.28 -42.69 37.52
N SER A 585 -9.53 -42.30 37.81
CA SER A 585 -10.71 -42.84 37.13
C SER A 585 -10.82 -42.42 35.65
N TRP A 586 -10.13 -41.35 35.25
CA TRP A 586 -10.11 -40.86 33.87
C TRP A 586 -8.99 -41.47 33.03
N LEU A 587 -8.14 -42.30 33.62
CA LEU A 587 -7.00 -42.91 32.95
C LEU A 587 -7.43 -44.03 31.99
N ALA A 588 -6.80 -44.09 30.82
CA ALA A 588 -6.87 -45.27 29.95
C ALA A 588 -6.14 -46.47 30.60
N PRO A 589 -6.40 -47.72 30.17
CA PRO A 589 -5.82 -48.93 30.79
C PRO A 589 -4.29 -48.98 30.87
N GLN A 590 -3.59 -48.29 29.95
CA GLN A 590 -2.12 -48.14 29.94
C GLN A 590 -1.68 -46.68 30.15
N GLY A 591 -2.58 -45.87 30.69
CA GLY A 591 -2.29 -44.46 30.89
C GLY A 591 -1.34 -44.22 32.05
N ALA A 592 -0.80 -43.00 32.12
CA ALA A 592 0.09 -42.59 33.19
C ALA A 592 -0.26 -41.18 33.68
N ILE A 593 -0.13 -40.96 34.99
CA ILE A 593 -0.25 -39.65 35.61
C ILE A 593 1.16 -39.17 35.94
N VAL A 594 1.54 -37.99 35.46
CA VAL A 594 2.84 -37.37 35.76
C VAL A 594 2.61 -35.97 36.29
N LEU A 595 2.90 -35.78 37.58
CA LEU A 595 2.70 -34.51 38.27
C LEU A 595 4.03 -33.94 38.75
N ALA A 596 4.20 -32.64 38.58
CA ALA A 596 5.29 -31.88 39.17
C ALA A 596 4.70 -30.89 40.20
N GLU A 597 4.88 -31.18 41.49
CA GLU A 597 4.31 -30.40 42.59
C GLU A 597 5.42 -29.69 43.36
N THR A 598 5.22 -28.41 43.65
CA THR A 598 6.06 -27.66 44.58
C THR A 598 5.68 -28.03 45.99
N ILE A 599 6.62 -28.60 46.76
CA ILE A 599 6.40 -28.93 48.17
C ILE A 599 6.70 -27.66 48.98
N PRO A 600 5.71 -27.04 49.65
CA PRO A 600 5.98 -25.94 50.57
C PRO A 600 6.90 -26.47 51.67
N ARG A 601 8.01 -25.77 51.94
CA ARG A 601 8.87 -26.07 53.08
C ARG A 601 8.39 -25.37 54.34
#